data_AF-A0A7R9CC26-F1
#
_entry.id   AF-A0A7R9CC26-F1
#
_cell.length_a   1.000
_cell.length_b   1.000
_cell.length_c   1.000
_cell.angle_alpha   90.00
_cell.angle_beta   90.00
_cell.angle_gamma   90.00
#
_symmetry.space_group_name_H-M   'P 1'
#
loop_
_entity.id
_entity.type
_entity.pdbx_description
1 polymer ?
#
loop_
_entity_poly.entity_id
_entity_poly.type
_entity_poly.pdbx_seq_one_letter_code
_entity_poly.pdbx_strand_id
1 'polypeptide(L)'
;MASISVGCNWKHVAVPVQKGSKENVADNLEYLEPAIYDMSQVPVHPKNTENSDLCELKCRPPIDHISIEGDPTKSLTVQKSPSYADHPLVVGPRYQPCDFRCTWATYLGKDTSGVFVLGLNAGLLLARRLHMTRPTRAYHIQGIFGQATDNYFLDGRIVEKATFHHIKRIHMARVLSSMQAAHQKQMFEQCGVDLQSQAAYELAVQGLVRPSSGKIPVIYSIKCIHLQPPHFTLEVQCINEYEMYLKTIIHEVGMQLRSVATCTSIQCIRHGHLKLDHALLRKYWHLQQVLDNMAK
;
A
#
# COMPACT_ATOMS: atom_id res chain seq x y z
N MET A 1 -20.06 -2.15 34.36
CA MET A 1 -19.22 -1.10 33.71
C MET A 1 -17.78 -1.53 33.93
N ALA A 2 -17.13 -2.11 32.92
CA ALA A 2 -16.38 -1.38 31.88
C ALA A 2 -14.93 -1.11 32.32
N SER A 3 -14.14 -2.20 32.39
CA SER A 3 -12.69 -2.20 32.60
C SER A 3 -12.12 -3.45 31.93
N ILE A 4 -11.15 -3.30 31.02
CA ILE A 4 -10.36 -4.41 30.44
C ILE A 4 -8.93 -3.90 30.25
N SER A 5 -7.97 -4.60 30.84
CA SER A 5 -6.53 -4.32 30.75
C SER A 5 -5.83 -5.32 29.82
N VAL A 6 -5.12 -4.82 28.81
CA VAL A 6 -4.20 -5.58 27.93
C VAL A 6 -3.10 -4.60 27.47
N GLY A 7 -1.82 -4.92 27.33
CA GLY A 7 -1.13 -6.21 27.48
C GLY A 7 -0.20 -6.49 26.29
N CYS A 8 1.03 -5.95 26.35
CA CYS A 8 2.20 -6.30 25.52
C CYS A 8 2.20 -6.02 23.97
N ASN A 9 3.23 -5.25 23.55
CA ASN A 9 4.19 -5.57 22.46
C ASN A 9 3.90 -5.35 20.93
N TRP A 10 4.84 -4.61 20.28
CA TRP A 10 5.53 -4.76 18.95
C TRP A 10 4.85 -4.56 17.52
N LYS A 11 5.42 -3.61 16.69
CA LYS A 11 6.12 -3.78 15.34
C LYS A 11 5.51 -3.59 13.89
N HIS A 12 6.18 -2.74 13.04
CA HIS A 12 6.53 -2.74 11.57
C HIS A 12 5.82 -2.07 10.29
N VAL A 13 4.96 -1.03 10.29
CA VAL A 13 4.21 -0.33 9.14
C VAL A 13 3.58 -1.12 7.92
N ALA A 14 2.33 -1.68 7.96
CA ALA A 14 1.46 -1.90 6.75
C ALA A 14 -0.04 -2.26 7.04
N VAL A 15 -0.99 -1.88 6.17
CA VAL A 15 -2.38 -1.57 6.59
C VAL A 15 -3.47 -2.46 5.98
N PRO A 16 -4.45 -2.95 6.78
CA PRO A 16 -5.78 -3.28 6.27
C PRO A 16 -6.65 -2.01 6.16
N VAL A 17 -7.13 -1.70 4.96
CA VAL A 17 -8.20 -0.70 4.79
C VAL A 17 -9.54 -1.40 4.97
N GLN A 18 -10.44 -0.76 5.71
CA GLN A 18 -11.89 -0.94 5.57
C GLN A 18 -12.58 0.43 5.67
N LYS A 19 -13.79 0.51 5.11
CA LYS A 19 -14.61 1.70 4.86
C LYS A 19 -14.65 2.72 6.00
N GLY A 20 -14.76 4.02 5.68
CA GLY A 20 -15.16 4.99 6.72
C GLY A 20 -15.27 6.49 6.45
N SER A 21 -14.82 7.06 5.32
CA SER A 21 -15.04 8.51 5.06
C SER A 21 -15.08 8.86 3.57
N LYS A 22 -15.72 10.00 3.26
CA LYS A 22 -15.67 10.69 1.97
C LYS A 22 -14.91 11.99 2.15
N GLU A 23 -13.72 12.08 1.58
CA GLU A 23 -13.07 13.38 1.31
C GLU A 23 -12.59 13.37 -0.15
N ASN A 24 -12.95 14.42 -0.88
CA ASN A 24 -12.65 14.54 -2.31
C ASN A 24 -11.33 15.29 -2.47
N VAL A 25 -10.25 14.57 -2.78
CA VAL A 25 -9.02 15.15 -3.33
C VAL A 25 -8.63 14.34 -4.56
N ALA A 26 -9.31 14.62 -5.66
CA ALA A 26 -8.91 14.22 -7.00
C ALA A 26 -8.83 15.49 -7.85
N ASP A 27 -7.62 15.85 -8.27
CA ASP A 27 -7.26 16.32 -9.61
C ASP A 27 -5.75 16.61 -9.66
N ASN A 28 -5.22 16.93 -10.85
CA ASN A 28 -3.79 17.15 -11.14
C ASN A 28 -2.88 15.90 -11.09
N LEU A 29 -3.16 14.92 -11.95
CA LEU A 29 -2.16 13.96 -12.45
C LEU A 29 -1.83 14.29 -13.91
N GLU A 30 -0.89 15.23 -14.09
CA GLU A 30 -0.41 15.62 -15.42
C GLU A 30 0.69 14.68 -15.94
N TYR A 31 0.83 14.58 -17.26
CA TYR A 31 1.63 13.56 -17.93
C TYR A 31 3.15 13.80 -17.81
N LEU A 32 3.89 12.78 -17.36
CA LEU A 32 5.34 12.67 -17.52
C LEU A 32 5.70 11.25 -17.98
N GLU A 33 6.69 11.16 -18.87
CA GLU A 33 7.09 9.90 -19.49
C GLU A 33 7.82 8.95 -18.51
N PRO A 34 7.66 7.62 -18.65
CA PRO A 34 8.32 6.65 -17.78
C PRO A 34 9.79 6.46 -18.17
N ALA A 35 10.67 7.28 -17.61
CA ALA A 35 12.11 7.00 -17.65
C ALA A 35 12.40 5.62 -17.02
N ILE A 36 13.27 4.84 -17.66
CA ILE A 36 13.60 3.47 -17.24
C ILE A 36 14.55 3.53 -16.03
N TYR A 37 13.97 3.60 -14.84
CA TYR A 37 14.72 3.57 -13.58
C TYR A 37 15.11 2.15 -13.19
N ASP A 38 16.41 1.92 -13.00
CA ASP A 38 16.92 0.66 -12.47
C ASP A 38 16.48 0.45 -11.01
N MET A 39 15.88 -0.72 -10.75
CA MET A 39 15.46 -1.16 -9.42
C MET A 39 16.63 -1.30 -8.44
N SER A 40 17.86 -1.57 -8.92
CA SER A 40 19.05 -1.67 -8.07
C SER A 40 19.39 -0.34 -7.35
N GLN A 41 18.96 0.79 -7.92
CA GLN A 41 19.20 2.14 -7.40
C GLN A 41 18.10 2.64 -6.44
N VAL A 42 17.15 1.77 -6.07
CA VAL A 42 16.27 1.99 -4.92
C VAL A 42 16.91 1.30 -3.72
N PRO A 43 17.54 2.03 -2.76
CA PRO A 43 18.18 1.41 -1.62
C PRO A 43 17.12 0.66 -0.80
N VAL A 44 17.32 -0.65 -0.63
CA VAL A 44 16.36 -1.52 0.10
C VAL A 44 16.20 -1.07 1.56
N HIS A 45 17.28 -0.51 2.13
CA HIS A 45 17.30 0.15 3.43
C HIS A 45 18.18 1.43 3.35
N PRO A 46 17.65 2.63 3.62
CA PRO A 46 18.45 3.85 3.69
C PRO A 46 19.30 3.88 4.98
N LYS A 47 20.59 4.15 4.86
CA LYS A 47 21.53 4.09 6.01
C LYS A 47 21.40 5.31 6.94
N ASN A 48 20.63 5.18 8.01
CA ASN A 48 20.75 5.95 9.27
C ASN A 48 20.71 7.49 9.20
N THR A 49 20.25 8.11 8.11
CA THR A 49 20.11 9.58 7.99
C THR A 49 18.70 10.10 8.23
N GLU A 50 17.66 9.26 8.16
CA GLU A 50 16.26 9.71 7.99
C GLU A 50 15.53 10.19 9.26
N ASN A 51 16.26 10.61 10.29
CA ASN A 51 15.69 11.28 11.47
C ASN A 51 16.23 12.71 11.68
N SER A 52 16.95 13.27 10.69
CA SER A 52 17.32 14.69 10.62
C SER A 52 16.09 15.59 10.72
N ASP A 53 15.12 15.40 9.82
CA ASP A 53 14.07 16.38 9.52
C ASP A 53 13.25 16.85 10.73
N LEU A 54 13.00 15.95 11.69
CA LEU A 54 12.22 16.25 12.91
C LEU A 54 13.10 16.62 14.12
N CYS A 55 14.36 16.18 14.16
CA CYS A 55 15.30 16.54 15.22
C CYS A 55 16.00 17.89 14.95
N GLU A 56 16.08 18.33 13.69
CA GLU A 56 16.67 19.59 13.24
C GLU A 56 15.66 20.76 13.18
N LEU A 57 14.41 20.55 13.62
CA LEU A 57 13.38 21.60 13.70
C LEU A 57 13.89 22.80 14.51
N LYS A 58 14.11 23.92 13.82
CA LYS A 58 14.74 25.13 14.37
C LYS A 58 13.85 25.79 15.42
N CYS A 59 14.13 25.50 16.69
CA CYS A 59 13.39 26.03 17.82
C CYS A 59 13.84 27.46 18.18
N ARG A 60 12.91 28.24 18.76
CA ARG A 60 13.26 29.43 19.56
C ARG A 60 14.16 28.98 20.75
N PRO A 61 15.28 29.66 21.05
CA PRO A 61 16.01 29.44 22.29
C PRO A 61 15.17 29.96 23.48
N PRO A 62 15.17 29.27 24.63
CA PRO A 62 14.43 29.71 25.81
C PRO A 62 14.94 31.08 26.28
N ILE A 63 14.01 31.97 26.62
CA ILE A 63 14.28 33.36 27.02
C ILE A 63 14.05 33.50 28.53
N ASP A 64 14.98 34.11 29.27
CA ASP A 64 14.78 34.40 30.71
C ASP A 64 13.51 35.26 30.93
N HIS A 65 12.75 34.97 31.97
CA HIS A 65 11.70 35.86 32.45
C HIS A 65 12.33 37.00 33.27
N ILE A 66 12.09 38.24 32.83
CA ILE A 66 12.64 39.44 33.46
C ILE A 66 11.51 40.10 34.26
N SER A 67 11.57 40.04 35.59
CA SER A 67 10.72 40.86 36.46
C SER A 67 11.48 42.15 36.81
N ILE A 68 10.73 43.26 36.87
CA ILE A 68 11.26 44.57 37.23
C ILE A 68 10.49 45.05 38.45
N GLU A 69 11.18 45.20 39.57
CA GLU A 69 10.59 45.44 40.88
C GLU A 69 11.11 46.75 41.48
N GLY A 70 10.21 47.57 42.01
CA GLY A 70 10.51 48.85 42.66
C GLY A 70 9.56 49.99 42.26
N ASP A 71 9.68 51.12 42.95
CA ASP A 71 8.94 52.33 42.63
C ASP A 71 9.47 52.98 41.33
N PRO A 72 8.61 53.39 40.38
CA PRO A 72 9.04 54.08 39.15
C PRO A 72 9.69 55.46 39.40
N THR A 73 9.58 56.00 40.62
CA THR A 73 10.15 57.28 41.06
C THR A 73 11.53 57.15 41.72
N LYS A 74 12.10 55.94 41.83
CA LYS A 74 13.38 55.65 42.49
C LYS A 74 14.32 54.88 41.55
N SER A 75 14.89 53.77 42.01
CA SER A 75 15.76 52.86 41.24
C SER A 75 15.10 51.49 41.12
N LEU A 76 14.80 51.06 39.89
CA LEU A 76 14.18 49.77 39.62
C LEU A 76 15.22 48.64 39.67
N THR A 77 14.87 47.53 40.30
CA THR A 77 15.70 46.32 40.35
C THR A 77 15.23 45.33 39.30
N VAL A 78 16.15 44.89 38.44
CA VAL A 78 15.87 43.91 37.37
C VAL A 78 16.27 42.53 37.86
N GLN A 79 15.29 41.67 38.14
CA GLN A 79 15.52 40.26 38.45
C GLN A 79 15.37 39.40 37.18
N LYS A 80 16.17 38.33 37.10
CA LYS A 80 16.04 37.30 36.06
C LYS A 80 15.67 35.97 36.69
N SER A 81 14.64 35.33 36.16
CA SER A 81 14.19 33.99 36.52
C SER A 81 14.06 33.12 35.27
N PRO A 82 14.24 31.79 35.35
CA PRO A 82 14.11 30.93 34.18
C PRO A 82 12.66 30.89 33.70
N SER A 83 12.41 31.26 32.43
CA SER A 83 11.08 31.07 31.85
C SER A 83 10.88 29.63 31.41
N TYR A 84 9.88 28.97 31.98
CA TYR A 84 9.48 27.62 31.56
C TYR A 84 8.56 27.62 30.33
N ALA A 85 8.24 28.80 29.76
CA ALA A 85 7.30 28.93 28.65
C ALA A 85 7.72 28.17 27.38
N ASP A 86 9.02 28.15 27.05
CA ASP A 86 9.59 27.42 25.90
C ASP A 86 10.09 25.99 26.28
N HIS A 87 9.82 25.53 27.50
CA HIS A 87 10.34 24.25 27.99
C HIS A 87 9.59 23.05 27.41
N PRO A 88 10.27 21.96 26.95
CA PRO A 88 9.59 20.84 26.27
C PRO A 88 8.50 20.14 27.09
N LEU A 89 8.59 20.14 28.43
CA LEU A 89 7.55 19.56 29.29
C LEU A 89 6.29 20.46 29.43
N VAL A 90 6.36 21.72 28.98
CA VAL A 90 5.27 22.70 29.05
C VAL A 90 4.65 22.90 27.65
N VAL A 91 5.48 23.04 26.63
CA VAL A 91 5.04 23.17 25.21
C VAL A 91 4.58 21.83 24.64
N GLY A 92 5.12 20.72 25.15
CA GLY A 92 4.91 19.38 24.59
C GLY A 92 5.90 19.03 23.47
N PRO A 93 5.59 18.03 22.61
CA PRO A 93 6.46 17.65 21.51
C PRO A 93 6.64 18.82 20.52
N ARG A 94 7.87 18.97 20.02
CA ARG A 94 8.29 20.10 19.18
C ARG A 94 7.88 20.00 17.71
N TYR A 95 7.25 18.89 17.32
CA TYR A 95 6.66 18.68 16.00
C TYR A 95 5.15 18.95 16.04
N GLN A 96 4.60 19.42 14.92
CA GLN A 96 3.18 19.56 14.67
C GLN A 96 2.68 18.48 13.68
N PRO A 97 1.36 18.20 13.60
CA PRO A 97 0.83 17.23 12.63
C PRO A 97 1.16 17.56 11.16
N CYS A 98 1.35 18.85 10.82
CA CYS A 98 1.76 19.30 9.50
C CYS A 98 3.24 19.00 9.14
N ASP A 99 4.10 18.75 10.14
CA ASP A 99 5.49 18.33 9.91
C ASP A 99 5.59 16.88 9.42
N PHE A 100 4.49 16.10 9.47
CA PHE A 100 4.40 14.75 8.93
C PHE A 100 3.79 14.74 7.53
N ARG A 101 4.57 15.14 6.53
CA ARG A 101 4.16 14.99 5.13
C ARG A 101 4.23 13.51 4.77
N CYS A 102 3.16 12.97 4.19
CA CYS A 102 3.07 11.57 3.77
C CYS A 102 2.54 11.43 2.34
N THR A 103 2.97 10.38 1.63
CA THR A 103 2.47 10.07 0.26
C THR A 103 2.62 8.58 -0.01
N TRP A 104 1.61 7.95 -0.60
CA TRP A 104 1.66 6.53 -0.95
C TRP A 104 2.46 6.28 -2.23
N ALA A 105 3.20 5.17 -2.29
CA ALA A 105 3.85 4.75 -3.53
C ALA A 105 2.82 4.25 -4.55
N THR A 106 1.82 3.47 -4.12
CA THR A 106 0.70 3.06 -4.99
C THR A 106 -0.57 2.93 -4.17
N TYR A 107 -1.68 3.44 -4.71
CA TYR A 107 -3.00 3.25 -4.11
C TYR A 107 -3.37 1.75 -4.09
N LEU A 108 -3.99 1.32 -2.99
CA LEU A 108 -4.25 -0.08 -2.70
C LEU A 108 -5.73 -0.47 -2.85
N GLY A 109 -6.65 0.46 -2.58
CA GLY A 109 -8.10 0.23 -2.56
C GLY A 109 -8.76 0.58 -1.22
N LYS A 110 -10.07 0.37 -1.13
CA LYS A 110 -10.89 0.45 0.09
C LYS A 110 -11.25 -0.94 0.63
N ASP A 111 -11.33 -1.93 -0.26
CA ASP A 111 -11.67 -3.32 0.04
C ASP A 111 -10.42 -4.24 0.02
N THR A 112 -9.23 -3.63 -0.14
CA THR A 112 -7.92 -4.29 -0.15
C THR A 112 -7.16 -4.03 1.15
N SER A 113 -6.43 -5.05 1.60
CA SER A 113 -5.57 -5.04 2.80
C SER A 113 -4.12 -5.41 2.48
N GLY A 114 -3.20 -5.26 3.44
CA GLY A 114 -1.86 -5.85 3.39
C GLY A 114 -0.74 -4.84 3.15
N VAL A 115 0.24 -5.18 2.32
CA VAL A 115 1.42 -4.34 2.09
C VAL A 115 1.05 -3.06 1.35
N PHE A 116 1.10 -1.95 2.09
CA PHE A 116 0.87 -0.58 1.63
C PHE A 116 2.10 0.25 1.96
N VAL A 117 2.69 0.89 0.94
CA VAL A 117 3.97 1.61 1.07
C VAL A 117 3.71 3.11 1.12
N LEU A 118 4.15 3.74 2.20
CA LEU A 118 3.97 5.16 2.49
C LEU A 118 5.34 5.81 2.70
N GLY A 119 5.68 6.81 1.89
CA GLY A 119 6.83 7.68 2.13
C GLY A 119 6.47 8.75 3.15
N LEU A 120 7.41 9.07 4.05
CA LEU A 120 7.30 10.14 5.05
C LEU A 120 8.44 11.15 4.85
N ASN A 121 8.13 12.45 4.92
CA ASN A 121 9.07 13.57 4.74
C ASN A 121 10.09 13.37 3.59
N ALA A 122 11.39 13.23 3.85
CA ALA A 122 12.39 12.95 2.81
C ALA A 122 12.03 11.74 1.90
N GLY A 123 11.40 10.70 2.49
CA GLY A 123 10.92 9.51 1.81
C GLY A 123 9.79 9.73 0.79
N LEU A 124 9.20 10.93 0.67
CA LEU A 124 8.25 11.26 -0.41
C LEU A 124 8.87 11.04 -1.80
N LEU A 125 10.15 11.37 -1.97
CA LEU A 125 10.86 11.16 -3.24
C LEU A 125 11.09 9.67 -3.54
N LEU A 126 11.31 8.86 -2.51
CA LEU A 126 11.45 7.41 -2.65
C LEU A 126 10.10 6.75 -3.00
N ALA A 127 9.01 7.16 -2.34
CA ALA A 127 7.66 6.70 -2.69
C ALA A 127 7.26 7.08 -4.12
N ARG A 128 7.58 8.30 -4.56
CA ARG A 128 7.37 8.73 -5.96
C ARG A 128 8.23 7.95 -6.95
N ARG A 129 9.48 7.63 -6.62
CA ARG A 129 10.36 6.77 -7.45
C ARG A 129 9.78 5.35 -7.56
N LEU A 130 9.34 4.78 -6.45
CA LEU A 130 8.73 3.44 -6.39
C LEU A 130 7.41 3.36 -7.16
N HIS A 131 6.63 4.45 -7.20
CA HIS A 131 5.47 4.54 -8.10
C HIS A 131 5.87 4.38 -9.57
N MET A 132 6.91 5.12 -9.99
CA MET A 132 7.35 5.14 -11.39
C MET A 132 8.00 3.83 -11.84
N THR A 133 8.73 3.12 -10.96
CA THR A 133 9.33 1.80 -11.31
C THR A 133 8.30 0.68 -11.49
N ARG A 134 7.05 0.87 -11.03
CA ARG A 134 5.94 -0.10 -11.13
C ARG A 134 6.41 -1.52 -10.71
N PRO A 135 6.83 -1.69 -9.45
CA PRO A 135 7.29 -2.98 -8.93
C PRO A 135 6.17 -4.02 -9.01
N THR A 136 6.53 -5.30 -9.18
CA THR A 136 5.55 -6.38 -9.18
C THR A 136 4.90 -6.51 -7.80
N ARG A 137 3.57 -6.44 -7.77
CA ARG A 137 2.77 -6.68 -6.57
C ARG A 137 2.22 -8.11 -6.62
N ALA A 138 1.98 -8.69 -5.46
CA ALA A 138 1.38 -10.01 -5.34
C ALA A 138 0.24 -10.00 -4.31
N TYR A 139 -0.84 -10.71 -4.63
CA TYR A 139 -2.08 -10.71 -3.87
C TYR A 139 -2.53 -12.12 -3.56
N HIS A 140 -3.06 -12.32 -2.35
CA HIS A 140 -4.00 -13.39 -2.06
C HIS A 140 -5.41 -12.82 -2.19
N ILE A 141 -6.16 -13.33 -3.17
CA ILE A 141 -7.53 -12.93 -3.46
C ILE A 141 -8.43 -14.09 -3.07
N GLN A 142 -9.37 -13.87 -2.15
CA GLN A 142 -10.34 -14.88 -1.73
C GLN A 142 -11.66 -14.68 -2.48
N GLY A 143 -12.28 -15.79 -2.87
CA GLY A 143 -13.57 -15.81 -3.53
C GLY A 143 -14.50 -16.89 -2.98
N ILE A 144 -15.80 -16.71 -3.21
CA ILE A 144 -16.85 -17.68 -2.93
C ILE A 144 -17.62 -18.00 -4.22
N PHE A 145 -17.75 -19.29 -4.52
CA PHE A 145 -18.60 -19.79 -5.60
C PHE A 145 -20.07 -19.82 -5.20
N GLY A 146 -20.95 -19.81 -6.20
CA GLY A 146 -22.39 -19.99 -6.05
C GLY A 146 -23.19 -18.71 -5.83
N GLN A 147 -22.55 -17.54 -5.75
CA GLN A 147 -23.21 -16.23 -5.82
C GLN A 147 -22.38 -15.18 -6.58
N ALA A 148 -23.06 -14.30 -7.33
CA ALA A 148 -22.50 -13.06 -7.87
C ALA A 148 -23.19 -11.85 -7.22
N THR A 149 -22.42 -10.78 -7.08
CA THR A 149 -22.85 -9.48 -6.55
C THR A 149 -22.67 -8.37 -7.59
N ASP A 150 -23.45 -7.31 -7.48
CA ASP A 150 -23.44 -6.14 -8.38
C ASP A 150 -22.07 -5.44 -8.51
N ASN A 151 -21.30 -5.38 -7.42
CA ASN A 151 -19.96 -4.79 -7.35
C ASN A 151 -18.82 -5.84 -7.34
N TYR A 152 -19.14 -7.11 -7.62
CA TYR A 152 -18.26 -8.29 -7.52
C TYR A 152 -17.56 -8.52 -6.17
N PHE A 153 -18.00 -7.84 -5.10
CA PHE A 153 -17.47 -7.95 -3.75
C PHE A 153 -18.54 -8.38 -2.74
N LEU A 154 -18.14 -8.95 -1.60
CA LEU A 154 -19.05 -9.51 -0.59
C LEU A 154 -20.06 -8.49 -0.01
N ASP A 155 -19.73 -7.21 -0.06
CA ASP A 155 -20.57 -6.08 0.37
C ASP A 155 -21.71 -5.73 -0.60
N GLY A 156 -21.60 -6.17 -1.87
CA GLY A 156 -22.58 -5.88 -2.90
C GLY A 156 -23.90 -6.62 -2.75
N ARG A 157 -24.93 -6.15 -3.44
CA ARG A 157 -26.21 -6.87 -3.52
C ARG A 157 -26.03 -8.12 -4.36
N ILE A 158 -26.45 -9.27 -3.84
CA ILE A 158 -26.48 -10.53 -4.60
C ILE A 158 -27.46 -10.39 -5.77
N VAL A 159 -26.96 -10.61 -6.99
CA VAL A 159 -27.72 -10.54 -8.25
C VAL A 159 -28.10 -11.95 -8.72
N GLU A 160 -27.16 -12.90 -8.65
CA GLU A 160 -27.32 -14.25 -9.17
C GLU A 160 -26.81 -15.29 -8.17
N LYS A 161 -27.39 -16.50 -8.22
CA LYS A 161 -26.89 -17.69 -7.52
C LYS A 161 -26.84 -18.89 -8.45
N ALA A 162 -25.80 -19.71 -8.34
CA ALA A 162 -25.59 -20.90 -9.14
C ALA A 162 -25.10 -22.09 -8.30
N THR A 163 -25.09 -23.28 -8.88
CA THR A 163 -24.50 -24.47 -8.25
C THR A 163 -22.97 -24.48 -8.40
N PHE A 164 -22.27 -25.09 -7.45
CA PHE A 164 -20.80 -25.17 -7.43
C PHE A 164 -20.25 -26.57 -7.13
N HIS A 165 -21.13 -27.56 -6.89
CA HIS A 165 -20.75 -28.93 -6.48
C HIS A 165 -19.89 -29.69 -7.51
N HIS A 166 -19.90 -29.26 -8.77
CA HIS A 166 -19.05 -29.81 -9.84
C HIS A 166 -17.61 -29.27 -9.82
N ILE A 167 -17.33 -28.19 -9.08
CA ILE A 167 -16.02 -27.52 -9.09
C ILE A 167 -15.01 -28.34 -8.28
N LYS A 168 -14.09 -28.99 -8.99
CA LYS A 168 -12.95 -29.73 -8.44
C LYS A 168 -11.63 -29.06 -8.84
N ARG A 169 -10.54 -29.34 -8.10
CA ARG A 169 -9.21 -28.75 -8.31
C ARG A 169 -8.69 -28.84 -9.75
N ILE A 170 -9.03 -29.91 -10.48
CA ILE A 170 -8.66 -30.09 -11.89
C ILE A 170 -9.35 -29.10 -12.85
N HIS A 171 -10.58 -28.69 -12.56
CA HIS A 171 -11.29 -27.68 -13.36
C HIS A 171 -10.70 -26.29 -13.10
N MET A 172 -10.47 -25.95 -11.82
CA MET A 172 -9.74 -24.74 -11.42
C MET A 172 -8.36 -24.64 -12.09
N ALA A 173 -7.54 -25.69 -12.03
CA ALA A 173 -6.22 -25.70 -12.65
C ALA A 173 -6.28 -25.44 -14.17
N ARG A 174 -7.22 -26.06 -14.89
CA ARG A 174 -7.40 -25.84 -16.34
C ARG A 174 -7.82 -24.41 -16.68
N VAL A 175 -8.76 -23.84 -15.92
CA VAL A 175 -9.22 -22.45 -16.09
C VAL A 175 -8.07 -21.46 -15.85
N LEU A 176 -7.36 -21.59 -14.71
CA LEU A 176 -6.29 -20.65 -14.36
C LEU A 176 -5.10 -20.73 -15.32
N SER A 177 -4.74 -21.93 -15.82
CA SER A 177 -3.72 -22.07 -16.88
C SER A 177 -4.14 -21.38 -18.18
N SER A 178 -5.42 -21.50 -18.57
CA SER A 178 -5.95 -20.83 -19.77
C SER A 178 -5.96 -19.30 -19.61
N MET A 179 -6.33 -18.79 -18.43
CA MET A 179 -6.28 -17.35 -18.14
C MET A 179 -4.85 -16.82 -18.13
N GLN A 180 -3.90 -17.52 -17.49
CA GLN A 180 -2.49 -17.10 -17.50
C GLN A 180 -1.92 -17.05 -18.92
N ALA A 181 -2.25 -18.02 -19.78
CA ALA A 181 -1.86 -18.01 -21.19
C ALA A 181 -2.50 -16.84 -21.98
N ALA A 182 -3.77 -16.52 -21.72
CA ALA A 182 -4.45 -15.39 -22.34
C ALA A 182 -3.81 -14.04 -21.93
N HIS A 183 -3.53 -13.84 -20.64
CA HIS A 183 -2.84 -12.63 -20.18
C HIS A 183 -1.39 -12.54 -20.65
N GLN A 184 -0.69 -13.68 -20.81
CA GLN A 184 0.63 -13.70 -21.44
C GLN A 184 0.57 -13.24 -22.90
N LYS A 185 -0.42 -13.69 -23.69
CA LYS A 185 -0.62 -13.19 -25.07
C LYS A 185 -0.91 -11.69 -25.10
N GLN A 186 -1.82 -11.23 -24.23
CA GLN A 186 -2.14 -9.80 -24.07
C GLN A 186 -0.91 -8.96 -23.70
N MET A 187 0.03 -9.49 -22.92
CA MET A 187 1.26 -8.80 -22.53
C MET A 187 2.17 -8.48 -23.73
N PHE A 188 2.31 -9.40 -24.69
CA PHE A 188 3.07 -9.15 -25.93
C PHE A 188 2.32 -8.21 -26.88
N GLU A 189 1.00 -8.38 -27.02
CA GLU A 189 0.13 -7.49 -27.80
C GLU A 189 0.22 -6.03 -27.30
N GLN A 190 0.24 -5.82 -25.98
CA GLN A 190 0.41 -4.50 -25.35
C GLN A 190 1.81 -3.89 -25.51
N CYS A 191 2.83 -4.71 -25.85
CA CYS A 191 4.14 -4.23 -26.27
C CYS A 191 4.18 -3.84 -27.76
N GLY A 192 3.11 -4.11 -28.53
CA GLY A 192 3.06 -3.90 -29.97
C GLY A 192 3.79 -4.98 -30.78
N VAL A 193 4.03 -6.16 -30.19
CA VAL A 193 4.86 -7.22 -30.77
C VAL A 193 4.07 -8.51 -30.93
N ASP A 194 4.07 -9.09 -32.14
CA ASP A 194 3.42 -10.38 -32.36
C ASP A 194 4.21 -11.53 -31.69
N LEU A 195 3.47 -12.47 -31.11
CA LEU A 195 3.98 -13.59 -30.32
C LEU A 195 4.80 -14.59 -31.16
N GLN A 196 4.66 -14.63 -32.48
CA GLN A 196 5.46 -15.49 -33.37
C GLN A 196 6.69 -14.77 -33.94
N SER A 197 6.89 -13.49 -33.60
CA SER A 197 8.03 -12.71 -34.10
C SER A 197 9.32 -12.95 -33.31
N GLN A 198 10.46 -12.80 -33.99
CA GLN A 198 11.79 -12.80 -33.37
C GLN A 198 11.91 -11.76 -32.24
N ALA A 199 11.25 -10.60 -32.37
CA ALA A 199 11.23 -9.57 -31.34
C ALA A 199 10.51 -10.02 -30.05
N ALA A 200 9.47 -10.86 -30.13
CA ALA A 200 8.84 -11.43 -28.95
C ALA A 200 9.77 -12.44 -28.24
N TYR A 201 10.53 -13.22 -29.00
CA TYR A 201 11.56 -14.10 -28.45
C TYR A 201 12.66 -13.31 -27.73
N GLU A 202 13.18 -12.24 -28.34
CA GLU A 202 14.21 -11.39 -27.73
C GLU A 202 13.71 -10.70 -26.45
N LEU A 203 12.48 -10.16 -26.44
CA LEU A 203 11.86 -9.61 -25.23
C LEU A 203 11.65 -10.67 -24.13
N ALA A 204 11.30 -11.90 -24.49
CA ALA A 204 11.16 -13.00 -23.54
C ALA A 204 12.50 -13.46 -22.94
N VAL A 205 13.59 -13.42 -23.73
CA VAL A 205 14.95 -13.72 -23.27
C VAL A 205 15.50 -12.61 -22.35
N GLN A 206 15.12 -11.35 -22.57
CA GLN A 206 15.45 -10.23 -21.69
C GLN A 206 14.75 -10.31 -20.31
N GLY A 207 13.71 -11.13 -20.16
CA GLY A 207 13.12 -11.52 -18.88
C GLY A 207 11.64 -11.21 -18.75
N LEU A 208 11.23 -10.56 -17.64
CA LEU A 208 9.83 -10.22 -17.39
C LEU A 208 9.41 -9.03 -18.28
N VAL A 209 8.78 -9.36 -19.40
CA VAL A 209 8.19 -8.39 -20.35
C VAL A 209 7.27 -7.41 -19.61
N ARG A 210 7.41 -6.12 -19.91
CA ARG A 210 6.67 -5.01 -19.30
C ARG A 210 6.13 -4.10 -20.41
N PRO A 211 4.81 -3.94 -20.55
CA PRO A 211 4.24 -3.00 -21.51
C PRO A 211 4.71 -1.56 -21.27
N SER A 212 4.91 -0.84 -22.38
CA SER A 212 5.23 0.59 -22.39
C SER A 212 4.09 1.42 -21.77
N SER A 213 2.84 1.02 -22.02
CA SER A 213 1.65 1.66 -21.46
C SER A 213 1.41 1.24 -20.00
N GLY A 214 1.45 2.21 -19.08
CA GLY A 214 1.11 2.00 -17.67
C GLY A 214 -0.39 1.93 -17.35
N LYS A 215 -1.26 1.92 -18.37
CA LYS A 215 -2.73 2.07 -18.21
C LYS A 215 -3.48 0.73 -18.09
N ILE A 216 -2.90 -0.35 -18.61
CA ILE A 216 -3.54 -1.67 -18.66
C ILE A 216 -2.91 -2.56 -17.58
N PRO A 217 -3.72 -3.27 -16.76
CA PRO A 217 -3.21 -4.22 -15.77
C PRO A 217 -2.63 -5.45 -16.45
N VAL A 218 -1.53 -5.97 -15.91
CA VAL A 218 -0.80 -7.12 -16.46
C VAL A 218 -0.64 -8.16 -15.38
N ILE A 219 -0.91 -9.43 -15.71
CA ILE A 219 -0.76 -10.56 -14.80
C ILE A 219 0.36 -11.48 -15.28
N TYR A 220 1.35 -11.70 -14.43
CA TYR A 220 2.48 -12.60 -14.67
C TYR A 220 2.20 -14.04 -14.23
N SER A 221 1.41 -14.24 -13.17
CA SER A 221 0.99 -15.57 -12.77
C SER A 221 -0.30 -15.57 -11.95
N ILE A 222 -1.12 -16.62 -12.14
CA ILE A 222 -2.31 -16.91 -11.34
C ILE A 222 -2.24 -18.36 -10.86
N LYS A 223 -2.38 -18.60 -9.56
CA LYS A 223 -2.31 -19.94 -8.95
C LYS A 223 -3.40 -20.12 -7.90
N CYS A 224 -4.07 -21.27 -7.87
CA CYS A 224 -4.95 -21.63 -6.77
C CYS A 224 -4.12 -22.20 -5.61
N ILE A 225 -4.13 -21.51 -4.47
CA ILE A 225 -3.42 -21.94 -3.24
C ILE A 225 -4.32 -22.89 -2.45
N HIS A 226 -5.54 -22.45 -2.17
CA HIS A 226 -6.54 -23.16 -1.38
C HIS A 226 -7.85 -23.27 -2.15
N LEU A 227 -8.51 -24.42 -2.01
CA LEU A 227 -9.81 -24.71 -2.62
C LEU A 227 -10.61 -25.60 -1.68
N GLN A 228 -11.63 -25.01 -1.06
CA GLN A 228 -12.54 -25.67 -0.12
C GLN A 228 -13.96 -25.17 -0.43
N PRO A 229 -14.60 -25.69 -1.51
CA PRO A 229 -15.83 -25.13 -2.06
C PRO A 229 -16.93 -24.96 -1.00
N PRO A 230 -17.62 -23.80 -0.96
CA PRO A 230 -17.60 -22.73 -1.96
C PRO A 230 -16.39 -21.79 -1.92
N HIS A 231 -15.54 -21.83 -0.89
CA HIS A 231 -14.42 -20.90 -0.72
C HIS A 231 -13.18 -21.30 -1.53
N PHE A 232 -12.43 -20.32 -2.04
CA PHE A 232 -11.13 -20.52 -2.68
C PHE A 232 -10.22 -19.29 -2.53
N THR A 233 -8.90 -19.52 -2.67
CA THR A 233 -7.88 -18.47 -2.64
C THR A 233 -6.96 -18.58 -3.85
N LEU A 234 -6.81 -17.47 -4.57
CA LEU A 234 -5.85 -17.30 -5.65
C LEU A 234 -4.64 -16.49 -5.18
N GLU A 235 -3.43 -16.93 -5.54
CA GLU A 235 -2.29 -16.01 -5.65
C GLU A 235 -2.27 -15.42 -7.05
N VAL A 236 -2.22 -14.08 -7.13
CA VAL A 236 -2.06 -13.32 -8.38
C VAL A 236 -0.82 -12.46 -8.26
N GLN A 237 0.05 -12.48 -9.26
CA GLN A 237 1.24 -11.62 -9.34
C GLN A 237 1.14 -10.71 -10.58
N CYS A 238 1.18 -9.39 -10.38
CA CYS A 238 0.72 -8.40 -11.37
C CYS A 238 1.40 -7.03 -11.25
N ILE A 239 1.11 -6.15 -12.22
CA ILE A 239 1.42 -4.70 -12.23
C ILE A 239 0.26 -3.90 -12.82
N ASN A 240 0.25 -2.57 -12.57
CA ASN A 240 -0.74 -1.59 -13.07
C ASN A 240 -2.20 -1.91 -12.73
N GLU A 241 -2.40 -2.74 -11.72
CA GLU A 241 -3.67 -3.28 -11.27
C GLU A 241 -4.41 -2.36 -10.29
N TYR A 242 -5.73 -2.40 -10.42
CA TYR A 242 -6.69 -1.67 -9.62
C TYR A 242 -7.72 -2.64 -9.02
N GLU A 243 -8.32 -2.26 -7.89
CA GLU A 243 -9.16 -3.13 -7.06
C GLU A 243 -10.29 -3.82 -7.84
N MET A 244 -11.00 -3.10 -8.72
CA MET A 244 -12.08 -3.66 -9.52
C MET A 244 -11.60 -4.75 -10.49
N TYR A 245 -10.40 -4.64 -11.08
CA TYR A 245 -9.84 -5.69 -11.93
C TYR A 245 -9.60 -6.99 -11.15
N LEU A 246 -9.10 -6.87 -9.91
CA LEU A 246 -8.89 -8.01 -9.02
C LEU A 246 -10.21 -8.71 -8.63
N LYS A 247 -11.30 -7.95 -8.51
CA LYS A 247 -12.67 -8.48 -8.33
C LYS A 247 -13.19 -9.15 -9.60
N THR A 248 -12.97 -8.56 -10.78
CA THR A 248 -13.37 -9.14 -12.07
C THR A 248 -12.69 -10.49 -12.33
N ILE A 249 -11.40 -10.67 -12.02
CA ILE A 249 -10.72 -11.98 -12.16
C ILE A 249 -11.46 -13.09 -11.39
N ILE A 250 -11.91 -12.81 -10.17
CA ILE A 250 -12.68 -13.79 -9.37
C ILE A 250 -14.00 -14.14 -10.06
N HIS A 251 -14.71 -13.14 -10.59
CA HIS A 251 -15.95 -13.34 -11.32
C HIS A 251 -15.74 -14.16 -12.62
N GLU A 252 -14.73 -13.82 -13.42
CA GLU A 252 -14.35 -14.55 -14.64
C GLU A 252 -13.99 -16.02 -14.38
N VAL A 253 -13.27 -16.31 -13.29
CA VAL A 253 -12.98 -17.69 -12.86
C VAL A 253 -14.27 -18.45 -12.54
N GLY A 254 -15.25 -17.81 -11.88
CA GLY A 254 -16.58 -18.37 -11.68
C GLY A 254 -17.28 -18.72 -12.99
N MET A 255 -17.36 -17.75 -13.90
CA MET A 255 -18.02 -17.91 -15.21
C MET A 255 -17.39 -19.01 -16.06
N GLN A 256 -16.06 -19.07 -16.15
CA GLN A 256 -15.34 -20.12 -16.88
C GLN A 256 -15.53 -21.52 -16.28
N LEU A 257 -15.86 -21.61 -14.99
CA LEU A 257 -16.24 -22.86 -14.31
C LEU A 257 -17.73 -23.21 -14.42
N ARG A 258 -18.51 -22.47 -15.21
CA ARG A 258 -19.98 -22.62 -15.34
C ARG A 258 -20.68 -22.50 -13.98
N SER A 259 -20.30 -21.47 -13.24
CA SER A 259 -20.92 -21.05 -11.98
C SER A 259 -20.81 -19.51 -11.90
N VAL A 260 -21.09 -18.94 -10.74
CA VAL A 260 -20.78 -17.55 -10.43
C VAL A 260 -19.88 -17.47 -9.21
N ALA A 261 -19.10 -16.38 -9.11
CA ALA A 261 -18.27 -16.10 -7.96
C ALA A 261 -18.27 -14.62 -7.56
N THR A 262 -18.04 -14.38 -6.27
CA THR A 262 -17.90 -13.07 -5.62
C THR A 262 -16.57 -13.01 -4.87
N CYS A 263 -15.85 -11.89 -4.92
CA CYS A 263 -14.64 -11.67 -4.13
C CYS A 263 -14.98 -11.37 -2.67
N THR A 264 -14.32 -12.02 -1.70
CA THR A 264 -14.57 -11.81 -0.26
C THR A 264 -13.50 -10.97 0.42
N SER A 265 -12.24 -11.05 -0.02
CA SER A 265 -11.15 -10.23 0.52
C SER A 265 -9.99 -10.16 -0.46
N ILE A 266 -9.37 -8.99 -0.58
CA ILE A 266 -8.15 -8.79 -1.36
C ILE A 266 -7.01 -8.46 -0.37
N GLN A 267 -5.90 -9.18 -0.43
CA GLN A 267 -4.74 -8.94 0.44
C GLN A 267 -3.44 -8.89 -0.37
N CYS A 268 -2.79 -7.72 -0.41
CA CYS A 268 -1.45 -7.55 -0.93
C CYS A 268 -0.45 -8.23 0.01
N ILE A 269 0.19 -9.32 -0.44
CA ILE A 269 1.19 -10.06 0.33
C ILE A 269 2.61 -9.52 0.13
N ARG A 270 2.85 -8.83 -1.01
CA ARG A 270 4.17 -8.34 -1.42
C ARG A 270 4.05 -7.17 -2.38
N HIS A 271 4.87 -6.14 -2.18
CA HIS A 271 5.02 -4.98 -3.04
C HIS A 271 6.51 -4.83 -3.40
N GLY A 272 6.90 -5.36 -4.57
CA GLY A 272 8.31 -5.47 -4.94
C GLY A 272 9.08 -6.36 -3.97
N HIS A 273 10.04 -5.78 -3.24
CA HIS A 273 10.82 -6.48 -2.21
C HIS A 273 10.12 -6.52 -0.84
N LEU A 274 9.19 -5.59 -0.57
CA LEU A 274 8.51 -5.46 0.72
C LEU A 274 7.43 -6.54 0.87
N LYS A 275 7.46 -7.29 1.98
CA LYS A 275 6.51 -8.36 2.33
C LYS A 275 5.70 -8.00 3.57
N LEU A 276 4.70 -8.82 3.91
CA LEU A 276 3.94 -8.73 5.17
C LEU A 276 4.81 -8.79 6.44
N ASP A 277 6.02 -9.34 6.40
CA ASP A 277 6.95 -9.35 7.54
C ASP A 277 7.44 -7.94 7.93
N HIS A 278 7.31 -6.99 7.00
CA HIS A 278 7.61 -5.56 7.15
C HIS A 278 6.29 -4.77 7.36
N ALA A 279 5.39 -5.23 8.26
CA ALA A 279 4.07 -4.63 8.51
C ALA A 279 3.59 -4.47 10.00
N LEU A 280 3.31 -3.21 10.44
CA LEU A 280 2.53 -2.79 11.64
C LEU A 280 1.09 -2.93 11.17
N LEU A 281 0.34 -3.82 11.78
CA LEU A 281 -1.11 -3.68 11.85
C LEU A 281 -1.48 -2.27 12.36
N ARG A 282 -2.54 -1.66 11.80
CA ARG A 282 -3.00 -0.28 12.10
C ARG A 282 -3.09 0.07 13.60
N LYS A 283 -3.33 -0.92 14.47
CA LYS A 283 -3.33 -0.80 15.94
C LYS A 283 -2.02 -0.30 16.56
N TYR A 284 -0.91 -0.32 15.81
CA TYR A 284 0.42 0.06 16.27
C TYR A 284 0.95 1.33 15.58
N TRP A 285 0.06 2.14 14.98
CA TRP A 285 0.41 3.39 14.29
C TRP A 285 0.83 4.50 15.27
N HIS A 286 2.03 4.35 15.85
CA HIS A 286 2.65 5.26 16.80
C HIS A 286 4.04 5.66 16.30
N LEU A 287 4.39 6.95 16.43
CA LEU A 287 5.62 7.52 15.84
C LEU A 287 6.88 6.69 16.13
N GLN A 288 7.09 6.29 17.39
CA GLN A 288 8.23 5.44 17.75
C GLN A 288 8.25 4.12 16.97
N GLN A 289 7.12 3.44 16.86
CA GLN A 289 7.02 2.13 16.20
C GLN A 289 7.07 2.22 14.67
N VAL A 290 6.88 3.42 14.11
CA VAL A 290 7.14 3.76 12.70
C VAL A 290 8.63 4.02 12.50
N LEU A 291 9.29 4.78 13.38
CA LEU A 291 10.74 4.98 13.36
C LEU A 291 11.50 3.66 13.54
N ASP A 292 11.09 2.82 14.49
CA ASP A 292 11.57 1.45 14.72
C ASP A 292 11.37 0.50 13.51
N ASN A 293 10.58 0.93 12.51
CA ASN A 293 10.41 0.20 11.25
C ASN A 293 11.31 0.72 10.13
N MET A 294 11.50 2.03 10.04
CA MET A 294 12.37 2.61 9.01
C MET A 294 13.86 2.37 9.31
N ALA A 295 14.20 2.10 10.58
CA ALA A 295 15.53 1.68 11.03
C ALA A 295 15.81 0.15 10.86
N LYS A 296 15.02 -0.56 10.05
CA LYS A 296 15.10 -2.01 9.84
C LYS A 296 15.28 -2.39 8.38
#